data_AF-A0ABC9UDE6-F1
#
_entry.id   AF-A0ABC9UDE6-F1
#
_cell.length_a   1.000
_cell.length_b   1.000
_cell.length_c   1.000
_cell.angle_alpha   90.00
_cell.angle_beta   90.00
_cell.angle_gamma   90.00
#
_symmetry.space_group_name_H-M   'P 1'
#
loop_
_entity.id
_entity.type
_entity.pdbx_description
1 polymer ?
#
loop_
_entity_poly.entity_id
_entity_poly.type
_entity_poly.pdbx_seq_one_letter_code
_entity_poly.pdbx_strand_id
1 'polypeptide(L)'
;MEQVRNGMWDSSILVVESIDRFSRQNPFDVMGYINALMAHNVAIHDVMANIVISRSNSKDLPFVMMNAQRAYDESKYKSDRIRKGWAKKREQAFNKGTIVTNKRPQWIEVENDKYVLNHKAAVVKEIFALYQTGMGCPTIAKQLQTKEGEQYKFNRPWTGELVHKILTNRRVTGKIFISEIIRNHDDIENPVTQKKYDMDVYPVVINEEEFELVQELLKSRRPNAGRVTVKKDGQEEVLIKSNLFSGIARCTECGGPMYHNVVRAKRTPKKGDPKIEEYRYIRCLNERDGLCENKAMTYETVERFVVEHLLSMDLNTVIKEQEFNPEIEVIRIQIDQVKDQITNYENGIERRKSAGKAVSFEMREELDDAKLELEQLLARQASLATVQVDLPVLQDVNVTELYNVNNVDIRTRYENELNKIVSNIRLKRNGNFYTIDIIYKQNELKRHVLFIENKKKEQKLISEVIIENVDGAKFYYTPSFVISVKDGEIRFQQTKEDLTIIDYSLLLNYVDAVDRCDAVGVWMRNNMSFLFTK
;
A
#
# COMPACT_ATOMS: atom_id res chain seq x y z
N MET A 1 34.22 -31.68 6.10
CA MET A 1 34.47 -32.16 4.72
C MET A 1 35.26 -31.17 3.86
N GLU A 2 34.86 -29.90 3.79
CA GLU A 2 35.55 -28.89 2.97
C GLU A 2 37.05 -28.72 3.33
N GLN A 3 37.38 -28.65 4.62
CA GLN A 3 38.77 -28.60 5.08
C GLN A 3 39.60 -29.84 4.69
N VAL A 4 38.98 -31.03 4.68
CA VAL A 4 39.65 -32.26 4.23
C VAL A 4 39.91 -32.21 2.73
N ARG A 5 38.93 -31.75 1.92
CA ARG A 5 39.10 -31.58 0.47
C ARG A 5 40.20 -30.59 0.12
N ASN A 6 40.46 -29.60 0.99
CA ASN A 6 41.54 -28.64 0.85
C ASN A 6 42.90 -29.16 1.35
N GLY A 7 43.00 -30.44 1.73
CA GLY A 7 44.24 -31.09 2.14
C GLY A 7 44.71 -30.73 3.57
N MET A 8 43.90 -30.04 4.37
CA MET A 8 44.32 -29.55 5.69
C MET A 8 44.55 -30.67 6.71
N TRP A 9 43.98 -31.85 6.46
CA TRP A 9 43.93 -32.96 7.41
C TRP A 9 44.46 -34.27 6.83
N ASP A 10 45.30 -34.20 5.81
CA ASP A 10 45.84 -35.38 5.14
C ASP A 10 46.55 -36.31 6.14
N SER A 11 46.33 -37.62 6.00
CA SER A 11 46.90 -38.66 6.89
C SER A 11 46.51 -38.53 8.37
N SER A 12 45.42 -37.84 8.68
CA SER A 12 44.86 -37.74 10.04
C SER A 12 43.91 -38.89 10.37
N ILE A 13 43.44 -38.96 11.63
CA ILE A 13 42.40 -39.91 12.06
C ILE A 13 41.18 -39.11 12.52
N LEU A 14 40.03 -39.39 11.92
CA LEU A 14 38.73 -38.88 12.34
C LEU A 14 38.13 -39.84 13.36
N VAL A 15 38.00 -39.39 14.61
CA VAL A 15 37.35 -40.18 15.68
C VAL A 15 35.91 -39.72 15.84
N VAL A 16 34.96 -40.66 15.77
CA VAL A 16 33.53 -40.39 15.96
C VAL A 16 32.95 -41.32 17.02
N GLU A 17 31.99 -40.83 17.80
CA GLU A 17 31.28 -41.64 18.80
C GLU A 17 30.59 -42.83 18.14
N SER A 18 29.91 -42.61 17.00
CA SER A 18 29.34 -43.65 16.14
C SER A 18 29.17 -43.11 14.71
N ILE A 19 29.32 -43.97 13.70
CA ILE A 19 29.18 -43.60 12.30
C ILE A 19 27.74 -43.24 11.91
N ASP A 20 26.73 -43.67 12.68
CA ASP A 20 25.34 -43.22 12.49
C ASP A 20 25.14 -41.72 12.77
N ARG A 21 26.05 -41.12 13.56
CA ARG A 21 26.06 -39.67 13.84
C ARG A 21 26.80 -38.88 12.76
N PHE A 22 27.54 -39.55 11.89
CA PHE A 22 28.32 -38.92 10.83
C PHE A 22 27.42 -38.35 9.72
N SER A 23 26.32 -39.03 9.39
CA SER A 23 25.26 -38.47 8.53
C SER A 23 23.96 -39.28 8.63
N ARG A 24 22.81 -38.60 8.50
CA ARG A 24 21.46 -39.20 8.36
C ARG A 24 21.00 -39.26 6.89
N GLN A 25 21.92 -39.09 5.96
CA GLN A 25 21.65 -39.09 4.51
C GLN A 25 21.70 -40.51 3.94
N ASN A 26 21.45 -40.62 2.64
CA ASN A 26 21.46 -41.90 1.93
C ASN A 26 22.86 -42.56 2.09
N PRO A 27 22.96 -43.89 2.28
CA PRO A 27 24.25 -44.58 2.39
C PRO A 27 25.23 -44.34 1.22
N PHE A 28 24.73 -44.02 0.02
CA PHE A 28 25.58 -43.61 -1.10
C PHE A 28 26.26 -42.24 -0.88
N ASP A 29 25.59 -41.30 -0.19
CA ASP A 29 26.20 -40.03 0.21
C ASP A 29 27.26 -40.24 1.29
N VAL A 30 26.98 -41.15 2.24
CA VAL A 30 27.93 -41.56 3.28
C VAL A 30 29.16 -42.21 2.66
N MET A 31 29.00 -43.07 1.64
CA MET A 31 30.10 -43.58 0.83
C MET A 31 30.90 -42.47 0.15
N GLY A 32 30.24 -41.45 -0.40
CA GLY A 32 30.90 -40.29 -0.98
C GLY A 32 31.81 -39.57 0.02
N TYR A 33 31.34 -39.37 1.25
CA TYR A 33 32.14 -38.79 2.32
C TYR A 33 33.30 -39.68 2.77
N ILE A 34 33.05 -40.98 2.94
CA ILE A 34 34.11 -41.95 3.29
C ILE A 34 35.16 -41.98 2.19
N ASN A 35 34.77 -42.03 0.91
CA ASN A 35 35.69 -42.01 -0.22
C ASN A 35 36.53 -40.73 -0.25
N ALA A 36 35.94 -39.57 0.05
CA ALA A 36 36.68 -38.31 0.15
C ALA A 36 37.67 -38.32 1.33
N LEU A 37 37.30 -38.88 2.49
CA LEU A 37 38.22 -39.05 3.61
C LEU A 37 39.38 -39.99 3.25
N MET A 38 39.07 -41.14 2.62
CA MET A 38 40.07 -42.09 2.15
C MET A 38 40.96 -41.50 1.07
N ALA A 39 40.45 -40.63 0.18
CA ALA A 39 41.24 -39.93 -0.84
C ALA A 39 42.42 -39.17 -0.22
N HIS A 40 42.19 -38.58 0.96
CA HIS A 40 43.16 -37.82 1.76
C HIS A 40 43.88 -38.66 2.83
N ASN A 41 43.79 -39.99 2.74
CA ASN A 41 44.39 -40.93 3.71
C ASN A 41 43.90 -40.73 5.16
N VAL A 42 42.68 -40.20 5.33
CA VAL A 42 42.07 -40.01 6.65
C VAL A 42 41.36 -41.28 7.08
N ALA A 43 41.86 -41.93 8.13
CA ALA A 43 41.20 -43.10 8.73
C ALA A 43 40.03 -42.67 9.61
N ILE A 44 39.00 -43.49 9.70
CA ILE A 44 37.82 -43.23 10.55
C ILE A 44 37.81 -44.25 11.68
N HIS A 45 37.72 -43.79 12.92
CA HIS A 45 37.56 -44.62 14.10
C HIS A 45 36.17 -44.40 14.70
N ASP A 46 35.34 -45.43 14.64
CA ASP A 46 34.06 -45.50 15.33
C ASP A 46 34.26 -46.11 16.72
N VAL A 47 34.06 -45.30 17.75
CA VAL A 47 34.33 -45.67 19.14
C VAL A 47 33.28 -46.66 19.67
N MET A 48 32.00 -46.49 19.35
CA MET A 48 30.92 -47.37 19.81
C MET A 48 30.98 -48.75 19.14
N ALA A 49 31.25 -48.77 17.84
CA ALA A 49 31.39 -50.02 17.10
C ALA A 49 32.76 -50.69 17.28
N ASN A 50 33.73 -49.95 17.84
CA ASN A 50 35.13 -50.36 17.97
C ASN A 50 35.74 -50.79 16.61
N ILE A 51 35.48 -50.00 15.57
CA ILE A 51 35.86 -50.28 14.19
C ILE A 51 36.75 -49.16 13.65
N VAL A 52 37.80 -49.54 12.91
CA VAL A 52 38.67 -48.60 12.19
C VAL A 52 38.55 -48.85 10.69
N ILE A 53 38.05 -47.86 9.96
CA ILE A 53 38.00 -47.88 8.49
C ILE A 53 39.20 -47.11 7.96
N SER A 54 39.97 -47.75 7.08
CA SER A 54 41.05 -47.11 6.34
C SER A 54 41.20 -47.77 4.97
N ARG A 55 42.05 -47.22 4.10
CA ARG A 55 42.39 -47.88 2.81
C ARG A 55 42.98 -49.28 3.00
N SER A 56 43.70 -49.51 4.10
CA SER A 56 44.32 -50.80 4.43
C SER A 56 43.40 -51.74 5.22
N ASN A 57 42.31 -51.23 5.80
CA ASN A 57 41.31 -52.02 6.53
C ASN A 57 39.88 -51.67 6.06
N SER A 58 39.45 -52.32 4.98
CA SER A 58 38.11 -52.15 4.38
C SER A 58 37.10 -53.24 4.78
N LYS A 59 37.51 -54.22 5.59
CA LYS A 59 36.69 -55.38 5.96
C LYS A 59 35.42 -55.01 6.72
N ASP A 60 35.47 -53.90 7.45
CA ASP A 60 34.37 -53.43 8.30
C ASP A 60 33.46 -52.40 7.59
N LEU A 61 33.78 -52.03 6.35
CA LEU A 61 32.99 -51.12 5.53
C LEU A 61 31.54 -51.61 5.30
N PRO A 62 31.25 -52.90 5.05
CA PRO A 62 29.88 -53.40 4.92
C PRO A 62 29.04 -53.21 6.19
N PHE A 63 29.64 -53.38 7.37
CA PHE A 63 28.96 -53.18 8.66
C PHE A 63 28.56 -51.71 8.86
N VAL A 64 29.47 -50.80 8.50
CA VAL A 64 29.24 -49.36 8.52
C VAL A 64 28.13 -48.95 7.56
N MET A 65 28.09 -49.54 6.36
CA MET A 65 27.02 -49.31 5.39
C MET A 65 25.67 -49.81 5.88
N MET A 66 25.63 -50.98 6.51
CA MET A 66 24.41 -51.52 7.10
C MET A 66 23.86 -50.62 8.22
N ASN A 67 24.74 -50.07 9.06
CA ASN A 67 24.34 -49.13 10.11
C ASN A 67 23.85 -47.78 9.55
N ALA A 68 24.50 -47.26 8.52
CA ALA A 68 24.05 -46.06 7.81
C ALA A 68 22.67 -46.26 7.17
N GLN A 69 22.44 -47.41 6.52
CA GLN A 69 21.14 -47.77 5.94
C GLN A 69 20.05 -47.84 7.01
N ARG A 70 20.34 -48.47 8.15
CA ARG A 70 19.40 -48.56 9.28
C ARG A 70 19.03 -47.18 9.84
N ALA A 71 20.01 -46.29 10.01
CA ALA A 71 19.77 -44.93 10.50
C ALA A 71 18.93 -44.09 9.51
N TYR A 72 19.19 -44.27 8.21
CA TYR A 72 18.40 -43.66 7.14
C TYR A 72 16.96 -44.16 7.12
N ASP A 73 16.75 -45.47 7.21
CA ASP A 73 15.43 -46.07 7.24
C ASP A 73 14.63 -45.61 8.46
N GLU A 74 15.23 -45.58 9.65
CA GLU A 74 14.56 -45.08 10.86
C GLU A 74 14.11 -43.61 10.73
N SER A 75 14.96 -42.77 10.12
CA SER A 75 14.64 -41.38 9.81
C SER A 75 13.46 -41.27 8.83
N LYS A 76 13.47 -42.08 7.76
CA LYS A 76 12.39 -42.16 6.75
C LYS A 76 11.08 -42.62 7.39
N TYR A 77 11.10 -43.71 8.16
CA TYR A 77 9.94 -44.23 8.88
C TYR A 77 9.35 -43.22 9.86
N LYS A 78 10.18 -42.50 10.62
CA LYS A 78 9.71 -41.46 11.56
C LYS A 78 9.07 -40.29 10.83
N SER A 79 9.68 -39.82 9.73
CA SER A 79 9.13 -38.79 8.85
C SER A 79 7.77 -39.19 8.30
N ASP A 80 7.67 -40.41 7.75
CA ASP A 80 6.42 -40.93 7.17
C ASP A 80 5.32 -41.12 8.21
N ARG A 81 5.66 -41.59 9.41
CA ARG A 81 4.70 -41.72 10.51
C ARG A 81 4.14 -40.37 10.95
N ILE A 82 4.99 -39.35 11.08
CA ILE A 82 4.57 -37.98 11.40
C ILE A 82 3.67 -37.46 10.29
N ARG A 83 4.05 -37.65 9.01
CA ARG A 83 3.26 -37.22 7.85
C ARG A 83 1.86 -37.84 7.84
N LYS A 84 1.78 -39.17 7.96
CA LYS A 84 0.50 -39.90 8.03
C LYS A 84 -0.35 -39.43 9.22
N GLY A 85 0.26 -39.14 10.36
CA GLY A 85 -0.42 -38.59 11.53
C GLY A 85 -1.05 -37.21 11.26
N TRP A 86 -0.30 -36.30 10.61
CA TRP A 86 -0.82 -34.99 10.20
C TRP A 86 -1.88 -35.08 9.11
N ALA A 87 -1.74 -36.00 8.15
CA ALA A 87 -2.76 -36.25 7.12
C ALA A 87 -4.09 -36.69 7.77
N LYS A 88 -4.04 -37.66 8.69
CA LYS A 88 -5.23 -38.13 9.42
C LYS A 88 -5.88 -37.02 10.25
N LYS A 89 -5.10 -36.19 10.94
CA LYS A 89 -5.63 -35.05 11.70
C LYS A 89 -6.34 -34.02 10.81
N ARG A 90 -5.79 -33.73 9.62
CA ARG A 90 -6.40 -32.82 8.65
C ARG A 90 -7.71 -33.37 8.10
N GLU A 91 -7.72 -34.65 7.72
CA GLU A 91 -8.93 -35.33 7.26
C GLU A 91 -10.03 -35.35 8.32
N GLN A 92 -9.68 -35.65 9.57
CA GLN A 92 -10.62 -35.61 10.69
C GLN A 92 -11.16 -34.20 10.94
N ALA A 93 -10.31 -33.18 10.86
CA ALA A 93 -10.75 -31.79 11.01
C ALA A 93 -11.70 -31.35 9.89
N PHE A 94 -11.42 -31.72 8.64
CA PHE A 94 -12.27 -31.40 7.50
C PHE A 94 -13.62 -32.12 7.59
N ASN A 95 -13.62 -33.42 7.90
CA ASN A 95 -14.83 -34.25 7.88
C ASN A 95 -15.66 -34.17 9.16
N LYS A 96 -15.03 -33.96 10.32
CA LYS A 96 -15.66 -34.05 11.65
C LYS A 96 -15.55 -32.78 12.49
N GLY A 97 -14.87 -31.73 11.98
CA GLY A 97 -14.69 -30.46 12.69
C GLY A 97 -13.79 -30.57 13.93
N THR A 98 -12.96 -31.61 14.04
CA THR A 98 -12.05 -31.79 15.18
C THR A 98 -10.83 -30.87 15.11
N ILE A 99 -10.21 -30.58 16.25
CA ILE A 99 -9.00 -29.75 16.29
C ILE A 99 -7.83 -30.34 15.48
N VAL A 100 -7.09 -29.45 14.79
CA VAL A 100 -5.85 -29.84 14.08
C VAL A 100 -4.62 -29.55 14.93
N THR A 101 -4.62 -28.44 15.66
CA THR A 101 -3.49 -27.94 16.45
C THR A 101 -3.95 -27.13 17.66
N ASN A 102 -3.18 -27.17 18.75
CA ASN A 102 -3.40 -26.33 19.93
C ASN A 102 -2.81 -24.92 19.78
N LYS A 103 -1.99 -24.66 18.75
CA LYS A 103 -1.46 -23.32 18.46
C LYS A 103 -2.51 -22.50 17.72
N ARG A 104 -3.33 -21.77 18.46
CA ARG A 104 -4.48 -20.99 17.97
C ARG A 104 -4.37 -19.48 18.29
N PRO A 105 -5.09 -18.61 17.56
CA PRO A 105 -5.25 -17.21 17.94
C PRO A 105 -5.89 -17.04 19.33
N GLN A 106 -5.65 -15.90 19.99
CA GLN A 106 -6.16 -15.66 21.36
C GLN A 106 -7.68 -15.48 21.45
N TRP A 107 -8.35 -15.21 20.33
CA TRP A 107 -9.81 -15.12 20.26
C TRP A 107 -10.50 -16.48 20.04
N ILE A 108 -9.72 -17.57 19.99
CA ILE A 108 -10.22 -18.92 19.75
C ILE A 108 -9.84 -19.82 20.92
N GLU A 109 -10.83 -20.56 21.40
CA GLU A 109 -10.69 -21.61 22.41
C GLU A 109 -11.09 -22.97 21.86
N VAL A 110 -10.86 -24.02 22.65
CA VAL A 110 -11.24 -25.39 22.30
C VAL A 110 -12.17 -25.91 23.37
N GLU A 111 -13.38 -26.24 22.97
CA GLU A 111 -14.40 -26.86 23.80
C GLU A 111 -14.89 -28.12 23.09
N ASN A 112 -14.94 -29.26 23.79
CA ASN A 112 -15.40 -30.55 23.26
C ASN A 112 -14.73 -30.92 21.92
N ASP A 113 -13.40 -30.77 21.85
CA ASP A 113 -12.58 -31.02 20.65
C ASP A 113 -12.94 -30.19 19.40
N LYS A 114 -13.62 -29.05 19.57
CA LYS A 114 -13.97 -28.10 18.50
C LYS A 114 -13.44 -26.70 18.80
N TYR A 115 -13.17 -25.93 17.76
CA TYR A 115 -12.79 -24.52 17.92
C TYR A 115 -14.02 -23.64 18.14
N VAL A 116 -13.98 -22.82 19.19
CA VAL A 116 -15.05 -21.88 19.55
C VAL A 116 -14.47 -20.48 19.79
N LEU A 117 -15.28 -19.43 19.60
CA LEU A 117 -14.87 -18.06 19.90
C LEU A 117 -14.99 -17.78 21.39
N ASN A 118 -14.00 -17.08 21.96
CA ASN A 118 -14.10 -16.56 23.33
C ASN A 118 -14.46 -15.06 23.35
N HIS A 119 -14.49 -14.47 24.54
CA HIS A 119 -14.81 -13.07 24.77
C HIS A 119 -13.89 -12.07 24.04
N LYS A 120 -12.65 -12.46 23.69
CA LYS A 120 -11.71 -11.59 22.96
C LYS A 120 -12.10 -11.38 21.49
N ALA A 121 -12.98 -12.22 20.93
CA ALA A 121 -13.49 -12.03 19.57
C ALA A 121 -14.25 -10.70 19.40
N ALA A 122 -14.89 -10.19 20.46
CA ALA A 122 -15.54 -8.89 20.45
C ALA A 122 -14.55 -7.75 20.17
N VAL A 123 -13.35 -7.81 20.76
CA VAL A 123 -12.29 -6.82 20.54
C VAL A 123 -11.74 -6.89 19.12
N VAL A 124 -11.65 -8.08 18.54
CA VAL A 124 -11.27 -8.24 17.12
C VAL A 124 -12.29 -7.55 16.21
N LYS A 125 -13.60 -7.75 16.44
CA LYS A 125 -14.66 -7.03 15.70
C LYS A 125 -14.57 -5.51 15.88
N GLU A 126 -14.33 -5.06 17.10
CA GLU A 126 -14.14 -3.64 17.39
C GLU A 126 -12.96 -3.04 16.62
N ILE A 127 -11.83 -3.75 16.54
CA ILE A 127 -10.65 -3.32 15.78
C ILE A 127 -10.96 -3.14 14.29
N PHE A 128 -11.70 -4.07 13.69
CA PHE A 128 -12.10 -3.98 12.29
C PHE A 128 -13.03 -2.77 12.04
N ALA A 129 -14.05 -2.61 12.88
CA ALA A 129 -14.96 -1.47 12.82
C ALA A 129 -14.24 -0.12 12.98
N LEU A 130 -13.39 0.03 14.01
CA LEU A 130 -12.60 1.25 14.24
C LEU A 130 -11.64 1.55 13.09
N TYR A 131 -11.09 0.52 12.44
CA TYR A 131 -10.21 0.75 11.30
C TYR A 131 -10.98 1.26 10.09
N GLN A 132 -12.17 0.71 9.83
CA GLN A 132 -13.07 1.14 8.76
C GLN A 132 -13.49 2.61 8.90
N THR A 133 -13.70 3.12 10.12
CA THR A 133 -14.06 4.54 10.33
C THR A 133 -12.97 5.54 9.94
N GLY A 134 -11.72 5.11 9.72
CA GLY A 134 -10.61 6.02 9.44
C GLY A 134 -9.45 5.92 10.42
N MET A 135 -9.62 5.22 11.54
CA MET A 135 -8.63 5.25 12.61
C MET A 135 -7.37 4.45 12.24
N GLY A 136 -6.19 5.03 12.49
CA GLY A 136 -4.91 4.36 12.24
C GLY A 136 -4.56 3.32 13.31
N CYS A 137 -3.81 2.28 12.95
CA CYS A 137 -3.41 1.20 13.87
C CYS A 137 -2.78 1.70 15.19
N PRO A 138 -1.89 2.72 15.22
CA PRO A 138 -1.34 3.25 16.47
C PRO A 138 -2.39 3.91 17.36
N THR A 139 -3.39 4.57 16.78
CA THR A 139 -4.46 5.25 17.51
C THR A 139 -5.42 4.22 18.12
N ILE A 140 -5.81 3.21 17.33
CA ILE A 140 -6.62 2.08 17.82
C ILE A 140 -5.90 1.41 19.00
N ALA A 141 -4.59 1.17 18.88
CA ALA A 141 -3.81 0.56 19.96
C ALA A 141 -3.84 1.40 21.26
N LYS A 142 -3.70 2.73 21.15
CA LYS A 142 -3.81 3.62 22.32
C LYS A 142 -5.19 3.58 22.95
N GLN A 143 -6.26 3.61 22.14
CA GLN A 143 -7.63 3.54 22.63
C GLN A 143 -7.92 2.20 23.34
N LEU A 144 -7.41 1.08 22.81
CA LEU A 144 -7.56 -0.23 23.45
C LEU A 144 -6.76 -0.32 24.75
N GLN A 145 -5.65 0.42 24.87
CA GLN A 145 -4.82 0.43 26.08
C GLN A 145 -5.50 1.16 27.26
N THR A 146 -6.42 2.08 27.00
CA THR A 146 -7.19 2.78 28.06
C THR A 146 -8.42 2.01 28.51
N LYS A 147 -8.79 0.92 27.84
CA LYS A 147 -9.97 0.13 28.19
C LYS A 147 -9.66 -0.94 29.24
N GLU A 148 -10.58 -1.10 30.18
CA GLU A 148 -10.52 -2.13 31.22
C GLU A 148 -11.39 -3.35 30.84
N GLY A 149 -10.94 -4.55 31.22
CA GLY A 149 -11.66 -5.80 30.99
C GLY A 149 -10.78 -6.94 30.48
N GLU A 150 -11.16 -8.18 30.78
CA GLU A 150 -10.37 -9.37 30.42
C GLU A 150 -10.33 -9.61 28.90
N GLN A 151 -11.32 -9.12 28.16
CA GLN A 151 -11.35 -9.18 26.70
C GLN A 151 -10.25 -8.34 26.04
N TYR A 152 -9.78 -7.28 26.71
CA TYR A 152 -8.72 -6.40 26.20
C TYR A 152 -7.32 -6.86 26.58
N LYS A 153 -7.18 -7.88 27.44
CA LYS A 153 -5.87 -8.39 27.86
C LYS A 153 -5.37 -9.46 26.89
N PHE A 154 -4.59 -9.04 25.91
CA PHE A 154 -3.84 -9.97 25.06
C PHE A 154 -2.47 -10.27 25.69
N ASN A 155 -1.81 -11.36 25.28
CA ASN A 155 -0.47 -11.76 25.80
C ASN A 155 0.64 -10.70 25.59
N ARG A 156 0.38 -9.64 24.82
CA ARG A 156 1.29 -8.53 24.57
C ARG A 156 0.51 -7.22 24.72
N PRO A 157 1.16 -6.12 25.13
CA PRO A 157 0.51 -4.82 25.19
C PRO A 157 0.01 -4.40 23.81
N TRP A 158 -1.03 -3.57 23.79
CA TRP A 158 -1.55 -2.99 22.56
C TRP A 158 -0.51 -2.07 21.94
N THR A 159 -0.05 -2.44 20.74
CA THR A 159 0.80 -1.62 19.90
C THR A 159 0.18 -1.54 18.51
N GLY A 160 0.55 -0.51 17.73
CA GLY A 160 0.09 -0.41 16.34
C GLY A 160 0.47 -1.64 15.52
N GLU A 161 1.60 -2.30 15.84
CA GLU A 161 2.01 -3.56 15.22
C GLU A 161 1.05 -4.71 15.58
N LEU A 162 0.63 -4.83 16.86
CA LEU A 162 -0.31 -5.87 17.26
C LEU A 162 -1.67 -5.69 16.56
N VAL A 163 -2.18 -4.46 16.50
CA VAL A 163 -3.41 -4.13 15.77
C VAL A 163 -3.28 -4.46 14.28
N HIS A 164 -2.17 -4.06 13.65
CA HIS A 164 -1.90 -4.38 12.24
C HIS A 164 -1.83 -5.90 11.99
N LYS A 165 -1.20 -6.66 12.90
CA LYS A 165 -1.16 -8.13 12.83
C LYS A 165 -2.55 -8.76 12.95
N ILE A 166 -3.46 -8.18 13.74
CA ILE A 166 -4.83 -8.67 13.83
C ILE A 166 -5.59 -8.38 12.54
N LEU A 167 -5.51 -7.15 12.03
CA LEU A 167 -6.19 -6.74 10.78
C LEU A 167 -5.72 -7.53 9.55
N THR A 168 -4.47 -7.97 9.51
CA THR A 168 -3.90 -8.76 8.38
C THR A 168 -4.04 -10.28 8.57
N ASN A 169 -4.53 -10.74 9.72
CA ASN A 169 -4.59 -12.17 10.02
C ASN A 169 -5.84 -12.80 9.41
N ARG A 170 -5.70 -13.43 8.24
CA ARG A 170 -6.79 -14.10 7.53
C ARG A 170 -7.51 -15.19 8.33
N ARG A 171 -6.96 -15.67 9.47
CA ARG A 171 -7.65 -16.62 10.36
C ARG A 171 -8.94 -16.06 10.98
N VAL A 172 -9.18 -14.75 10.93
CA VAL A 172 -10.47 -14.15 11.34
C VAL A 172 -11.64 -14.58 10.45
N THR A 173 -11.37 -15.02 9.22
CA THR A 173 -12.35 -15.51 8.24
C THR A 173 -12.75 -16.97 8.44
N GLY A 174 -12.20 -17.65 9.46
CA GLY A 174 -12.42 -19.08 9.71
C GLY A 174 -11.39 -20.02 9.07
N LYS A 175 -10.42 -19.47 8.32
CA LYS A 175 -9.37 -20.25 7.65
C LYS A 175 -8.20 -20.63 8.56
N ILE A 176 -7.66 -21.83 8.40
CA ILE A 176 -6.37 -22.26 8.94
C ILE A 176 -5.40 -22.65 7.82
N PHE A 177 -4.17 -22.15 7.91
CA PHE A 177 -3.07 -22.43 6.98
C PHE A 177 -2.13 -23.45 7.61
N ILE A 178 -1.98 -24.61 6.98
CA ILE A 178 -1.08 -25.68 7.43
C ILE A 178 -0.09 -26.01 6.32
N SER A 179 1.19 -26.02 6.65
CA SER A 179 2.22 -26.48 5.73
C SER A 179 2.71 -27.88 6.09
N GLU A 180 2.91 -28.68 5.05
CA GLU A 180 3.45 -30.03 5.12
C GLU A 180 4.78 -30.05 4.37
N ILE A 181 5.83 -30.47 5.05
CA ILE A 181 7.15 -30.65 4.44
C ILE A 181 7.26 -32.09 3.96
N ILE A 182 7.44 -32.25 2.65
CA ILE A 182 7.60 -33.53 1.99
C ILE A 182 9.05 -33.69 1.58
N ARG A 183 9.77 -34.58 2.27
CA ARG A 183 11.10 -34.98 1.86
C ARG A 183 11.02 -36.06 0.79
N ASN A 184 11.55 -35.77 -0.39
CA ASN A 184 11.78 -36.77 -1.42
C ASN A 184 13.17 -37.35 -1.19
N HIS A 185 13.20 -38.64 -0.93
CA HIS A 185 14.41 -39.36 -0.57
C HIS A 185 15.17 -39.88 -1.80
N ASP A 186 14.54 -39.79 -2.97
CA ASP A 186 15.03 -40.30 -4.26
C ASP A 186 15.46 -39.15 -5.22
N ASP A 187 15.23 -37.88 -4.83
CA ASP A 187 15.57 -36.69 -5.61
C ASP A 187 16.68 -35.90 -4.91
N ILE A 188 17.83 -35.78 -5.59
CA ILE A 188 19.06 -35.18 -5.07
C ILE A 188 19.02 -33.65 -5.23
N GLU A 189 18.36 -33.12 -6.26
CA GLU A 189 18.33 -31.69 -6.55
C GLU A 189 17.24 -30.97 -5.75
N ASN A 190 16.07 -31.59 -5.59
CA ASN A 190 14.94 -31.05 -4.82
C ASN A 190 14.46 -32.02 -3.73
N PRO A 191 15.28 -32.27 -2.70
CA PRO A 191 14.98 -33.26 -1.66
C PRO A 191 13.83 -32.85 -0.74
N VAL A 192 13.34 -31.60 -0.83
CA VAL A 192 12.29 -31.07 0.04
C VAL A 192 11.30 -30.23 -0.76
N THR A 193 10.03 -30.64 -0.73
CA THR A 193 8.89 -29.86 -1.23
C THR A 193 7.99 -29.46 -0.07
N GLN A 194 7.29 -28.32 -0.19
CA GLN A 194 6.36 -27.85 0.83
C GLN A 194 4.96 -27.72 0.22
N LYS A 195 4.00 -28.50 0.70
CA LYS A 195 2.58 -28.32 0.35
C LYS A 195 1.90 -27.45 1.40
N LYS A 196 1.05 -26.52 0.96
CA LYS A 196 0.23 -25.69 1.83
C LYS A 196 -1.23 -26.09 1.65
N TYR A 197 -1.95 -26.13 2.76
CA TYR A 197 -3.36 -26.48 2.80
C TYR A 197 -4.12 -25.39 3.55
N ASP A 198 -5.16 -24.91 2.89
CA ASP A 198 -6.11 -23.94 3.44
C ASP A 198 -7.39 -24.69 3.76
N MET A 199 -7.88 -24.56 4.99
CA MET A 199 -9.08 -25.27 5.44
C MET A 199 -9.97 -24.34 6.26
N ASP A 200 -11.28 -24.44 6.07
CA ASP A 200 -12.29 -23.67 6.80
C ASP A 200 -12.70 -24.42 8.07
N VAL A 201 -11.91 -24.24 9.14
CA VAL A 201 -12.03 -25.03 10.38
C VAL A 201 -12.19 -24.15 11.62
N TYR A 202 -11.70 -22.90 11.58
CA TYR A 202 -11.92 -21.96 12.68
C TYR A 202 -13.30 -21.31 12.56
N PRO A 203 -13.91 -20.90 13.69
CA PRO A 203 -15.11 -20.08 13.66
C PRO A 203 -14.82 -18.69 13.07
N VAL A 204 -15.76 -18.20 12.26
CA VAL A 204 -15.69 -16.90 11.58
C VAL A 204 -15.91 -15.77 12.59
N VAL A 205 -14.95 -14.84 12.68
CA VAL A 205 -15.08 -13.59 13.45
C VAL A 205 -15.53 -12.44 12.55
N ILE A 206 -14.94 -12.36 11.36
CA ILE A 206 -15.14 -11.35 10.32
C ILE A 206 -15.37 -12.10 9.01
N ASN A 207 -16.36 -11.70 8.21
CA ASN A 207 -16.62 -12.37 6.93
C ASN A 207 -15.51 -12.05 5.90
N GLU A 208 -15.44 -12.80 4.79
CA GLU A 208 -14.37 -12.60 3.80
C GLU A 208 -14.47 -11.20 3.16
N GLU A 209 -15.68 -10.73 2.85
CA GLU A 209 -15.93 -9.40 2.25
C GLU A 209 -15.40 -8.25 3.11
N GLU A 210 -15.71 -8.24 4.41
CA GLU A 210 -15.25 -7.23 5.36
C GLU A 210 -13.73 -7.31 5.56
N PHE A 211 -13.17 -8.52 5.55
CA PHE A 211 -11.72 -8.72 5.63
C PHE A 211 -11.00 -8.18 4.40
N GLU A 212 -11.51 -8.46 3.20
CA GLU A 212 -10.98 -7.98 1.92
C GLU A 212 -11.05 -6.46 1.85
N LEU A 213 -12.19 -5.85 2.20
CA LEU A 213 -12.34 -4.40 2.33
C LEU A 213 -11.26 -3.80 3.23
N VAL A 214 -11.00 -4.39 4.40
CA VAL A 214 -9.95 -3.93 5.31
C VAL A 214 -8.54 -4.12 4.73
N GLN A 215 -8.28 -5.19 3.98
CA GLN A 215 -6.99 -5.35 3.29
C GLN A 215 -6.78 -4.26 2.24
N GLU A 216 -7.82 -3.84 1.54
CA GLU A 216 -7.77 -2.74 0.58
C GLU A 216 -7.57 -1.39 1.27
N LEU A 217 -8.26 -1.15 2.38
CA LEU A 217 -8.03 0.02 3.23
C LEU A 217 -6.57 0.07 3.75
N LEU A 218 -6.01 -1.07 4.14
CA LEU A 218 -4.59 -1.18 4.56
C LEU A 218 -3.62 -0.87 3.42
N LYS A 219 -3.92 -1.32 2.19
CA LYS A 219 -3.10 -1.07 1.00
C LYS A 219 -3.19 0.38 0.51
N SER A 220 -4.39 0.97 0.56
CA SER A 220 -4.64 2.37 0.17
C SER A 220 -4.09 3.36 1.18
N ARG A 221 -4.12 3.04 2.48
CA ARG A 221 -3.49 3.80 3.56
C ARG A 221 -1.98 3.54 3.65
N ARG A 222 -1.26 3.77 2.55
CA ARG A 222 0.21 3.89 2.50
C ARG A 222 0.65 5.31 2.97
N PRO A 223 1.95 5.57 3.25
CA PRO A 223 2.47 6.52 4.27
C PRO A 223 2.06 8.00 4.22
N ASN A 224 1.23 8.38 3.25
CA ASN A 224 0.89 9.74 2.89
C ASN A 224 -0.49 10.19 3.39
N ALA A 225 -1.29 9.35 4.06
CA ALA A 225 -2.47 9.82 4.79
C ALA A 225 -2.03 10.58 6.06
N GLY A 226 -2.53 11.80 6.28
CA GLY A 226 -1.96 12.71 7.27
C GLY A 226 -1.95 12.09 8.66
N ARG A 227 -0.75 11.90 9.24
CA ARG A 227 -0.57 11.23 10.52
C ARG A 227 -1.38 11.95 11.62
N VAL A 228 -2.29 11.22 12.29
CA VAL A 228 -2.83 11.66 13.59
C VAL A 228 -1.67 11.65 14.57
N THR A 229 -1.42 12.79 15.20
CA THR A 229 -0.32 12.98 16.15
C THR A 229 -0.89 13.21 17.53
N VAL A 230 -0.08 12.98 18.57
CA VAL A 230 -0.46 13.27 19.95
C VAL A 230 0.21 14.55 20.39
N LYS A 231 -0.58 15.50 20.87
CA LYS A 231 -0.13 16.71 21.53
C LYS A 231 -0.33 16.53 23.04
N LYS A 232 0.73 16.81 23.82
CA LYS A 232 0.61 16.92 25.27
C LYS A 232 0.10 18.32 25.60
N ASP A 233 -1.03 18.39 26.28
CA ASP A 233 -1.57 19.62 26.86
C ASP A 233 -1.58 19.46 28.38
N GLY A 234 -0.55 19.98 29.04
CA GLY A 234 -0.28 19.67 30.45
C GLY A 234 0.02 18.18 30.67
N GLN A 235 -0.79 17.51 31.50
CA GLN A 235 -0.69 16.06 31.78
C GLN A 235 -1.54 15.20 30.83
N GLU A 236 -2.42 15.80 30.02
CA GLU A 236 -3.32 15.07 29.13
C GLU A 236 -2.73 14.89 27.71
N GLU A 237 -2.98 13.73 27.11
CA GLU A 237 -2.64 13.44 25.72
C GLU A 237 -3.86 13.67 24.83
N VAL A 238 -3.81 14.69 23.97
CA VAL A 238 -4.89 15.02 23.01
C VAL A 238 -4.47 14.57 21.61
N LEU A 239 -5.37 13.86 20.93
CA LEU A 239 -5.18 13.48 19.53
C LEU A 239 -5.42 14.69 18.62
N ILE A 240 -4.54 14.88 17.63
CA ILE A 240 -4.63 15.99 16.68
C ILE A 240 -4.42 15.53 15.24
N LYS A 241 -5.23 16.08 14.33
CA LYS A 241 -5.11 15.92 12.88
C LYS A 241 -4.76 17.27 12.27
N SER A 242 -3.47 17.53 12.09
CA SER A 242 -3.02 18.88 11.72
C SER A 242 -3.06 19.21 10.24
N ASN A 243 -3.04 18.20 9.36
CA ASN A 243 -2.99 18.36 7.90
C ASN A 243 -4.15 17.62 7.23
N LEU A 244 -4.84 18.31 6.30
CA LEU A 244 -5.87 17.81 5.39
C LEU A 244 -5.33 17.49 3.98
N PHE A 245 -4.16 18.04 3.61
CA PHE A 245 -3.62 17.95 2.25
C PHE A 245 -2.49 16.93 2.13
N SER A 246 -2.47 15.96 3.05
CA SER A 246 -1.43 14.95 3.07
C SER A 246 -1.53 14.07 1.84
N GLY A 247 -0.41 13.89 1.13
CA GLY A 247 -0.35 13.09 -0.10
C GLY A 247 -0.72 13.82 -1.38
N ILE A 248 -1.59 14.85 -1.33
CA ILE A 248 -2.06 15.60 -2.51
C ILE A 248 -1.36 16.94 -2.73
N ALA A 249 -0.72 17.53 -1.72
CA ALA A 249 -0.02 18.81 -1.90
C ALA A 249 1.31 18.67 -2.67
N ARG A 250 1.51 19.52 -3.69
CA ARG A 250 2.69 19.54 -4.57
C ARG A 250 3.20 20.96 -4.79
N CYS A 251 4.50 21.09 -5.01
CA CYS A 251 5.12 22.36 -5.37
C CYS A 251 4.90 22.63 -6.85
N THR A 252 4.39 23.82 -7.19
CA THR A 252 4.19 24.22 -8.59
C THR A 252 5.50 24.40 -9.35
N GLU A 253 6.59 24.79 -8.68
CA GLU A 253 7.88 25.08 -9.33
C GLU A 253 8.68 23.82 -9.68
N CYS A 254 8.84 22.90 -8.73
CA CYS A 254 9.67 21.70 -8.92
C CYS A 254 8.87 20.39 -9.03
N GLY A 255 7.54 20.43 -8.86
CA GLY A 255 6.68 19.24 -8.82
C GLY A 255 6.85 18.37 -7.56
N GLY A 256 7.81 18.69 -6.69
CA GLY A 256 8.12 17.94 -5.48
C GLY A 256 6.98 17.95 -4.44
N PRO A 257 6.98 16.97 -3.51
CA PRO A 257 5.97 16.91 -2.46
C PRO A 257 6.07 18.10 -1.50
N MET A 258 4.92 18.60 -1.06
CA MET A 258 4.84 19.59 0.01
C MET A 258 4.55 18.88 1.34
N TYR A 259 5.24 19.29 2.41
CA TYR A 259 5.04 18.74 3.75
C TYR A 259 4.51 19.79 4.72
N HIS A 260 3.68 19.35 5.66
CA HIS A 260 3.16 20.18 6.74
C HIS A 260 4.19 20.28 7.87
N ASN A 261 4.50 21.51 8.27
CA ASN A 261 5.51 21.84 9.27
C ASN A 261 4.89 22.67 10.40
N VAL A 262 5.03 22.21 11.64
CA VAL A 262 4.54 22.91 12.83
C VAL A 262 5.72 23.50 13.58
N VAL A 263 5.75 24.82 13.70
CA VAL A 263 6.78 25.57 14.41
C VAL A 263 6.20 26.09 15.73
N ARG A 264 6.83 25.75 16.85
CA ARG A 264 6.46 26.25 18.17
C ARG A 264 7.47 27.31 18.60
N ALA A 265 6.98 28.52 18.86
CA ALA A 265 7.79 29.63 19.35
C ALA A 265 7.39 29.99 20.78
N LYS A 266 8.34 29.98 21.70
CA LYS A 266 8.13 30.51 23.05
C LYS A 266 8.28 32.02 22.97
N ARG A 267 7.20 32.76 23.21
CA ARG A 267 7.21 34.21 23.28
C ARG A 267 7.08 34.67 24.72
N THR A 268 7.99 35.53 25.11
CA THR A 268 7.97 36.22 26.40
C THR A 268 7.51 37.65 26.13
N PRO A 269 6.20 37.96 26.24
CA PRO A 269 5.73 39.32 26.04
C PRO A 269 6.34 40.25 27.10
N LYS A 270 6.46 41.56 26.78
CA LYS A 270 6.94 42.58 27.75
C LYS A 270 6.04 42.67 28.99
N LYS A 271 4.79 42.18 28.91
CA LYS A 271 3.80 42.12 29.98
C LYS A 271 3.01 40.82 29.82
N GLY A 272 2.94 39.99 30.87
CA GLY A 272 2.26 38.70 30.88
C GLY A 272 3.19 37.49 30.86
N ASP A 273 2.62 36.31 31.06
CA ASP A 273 3.37 35.07 31.16
C ASP A 273 3.92 34.61 29.79
N PRO A 274 5.05 33.86 29.78
CA PRO A 274 5.55 33.25 28.57
C PRO A 274 4.48 32.38 27.92
N LYS A 275 4.12 32.67 26.67
CA LYS A 275 3.15 31.89 25.89
C LYS A 275 3.87 31.10 24.81
N ILE A 276 3.43 29.87 24.58
CA ILE A 276 3.85 29.07 23.42
C ILE A 276 2.87 29.35 22.29
N GLU A 277 3.37 29.93 21.20
CA GLU A 277 2.61 30.11 19.97
C GLU A 277 2.99 29.02 18.98
N GLU A 278 1.97 28.45 18.31
CA GLU A 278 2.14 27.41 17.30
C GLU A 278 1.78 28.00 15.94
N TYR A 279 2.70 27.87 14.98
CA TYR A 279 2.55 28.35 13.61
C TYR A 279 2.64 27.16 12.66
N ARG A 280 1.73 27.07 11.69
CA ARG A 280 1.69 25.97 10.73
C ARG A 280 2.02 26.46 9.34
N TYR A 281 2.89 25.71 8.69
CA TYR A 281 3.36 26.02 7.36
C TYR A 281 3.24 24.80 6.47
N ILE A 282 3.00 25.03 5.18
CA ILE A 282 3.19 24.03 4.14
C ILE A 282 4.44 24.42 3.35
N ARG A 283 5.40 23.49 3.24
CA ARG A 283 6.73 23.74 2.68
C ARG A 283 7.09 22.72 1.61
N CYS A 284 7.82 23.16 0.60
CA CYS A 284 8.36 22.27 -0.41
C CYS A 284 9.47 21.41 0.20
N LEU A 285 9.44 20.09 0.00
CA LEU A 285 10.50 19.21 0.49
C LEU A 285 11.86 19.56 -0.13
N ASN A 286 11.86 19.92 -1.42
CA ASN A 286 13.06 20.28 -2.16
C ASN A 286 13.63 21.66 -1.74
N GLU A 287 12.83 22.55 -1.14
CA GLU A 287 13.33 23.83 -0.59
C GLU A 287 14.23 23.60 0.62
N ARG A 288 13.86 22.65 1.49
CA ARG A 288 14.69 22.22 2.62
C ARG A 288 16.08 21.77 2.17
N ASP A 289 16.13 21.11 1.02
CA ASP A 289 17.36 20.54 0.46
C ASP A 289 18.07 21.51 -0.52
N GLY A 290 17.59 22.76 -0.64
CA GLY A 290 18.19 23.81 -1.48
C GLY A 290 17.96 23.65 -2.99
N LEU A 291 17.05 22.76 -3.40
CA LEU A 291 16.75 22.41 -4.79
C LEU A 291 15.51 23.12 -5.36
N CYS A 292 14.86 23.98 -4.56
CA CYS A 292 13.67 24.73 -4.97
C CYS A 292 13.59 26.05 -4.19
N GLU A 293 13.14 27.12 -4.85
CA GLU A 293 13.03 28.46 -4.26
C GLU A 293 11.64 28.77 -3.69
N ASN A 294 10.67 27.87 -3.89
CA ASN A 294 9.30 28.06 -3.42
C ASN A 294 9.24 28.11 -1.88
N LYS A 295 8.99 29.31 -1.37
CA LYS A 295 9.01 29.61 0.07
C LYS A 295 7.80 29.03 0.79
N ALA A 296 7.97 28.79 2.10
CA ALA A 296 6.93 28.36 3.01
C ALA A 296 5.65 29.22 2.91
N MET A 297 4.49 28.57 2.90
CA MET A 297 3.17 29.21 2.93
C MET A 297 2.49 28.92 4.27
N THR A 298 1.69 29.87 4.75
CA THR A 298 0.85 29.69 5.96
C THR A 298 -0.19 28.62 5.68
N TYR A 299 -0.20 27.55 6.48
CA TYR A 299 -1.07 26.40 6.23
C TYR A 299 -2.54 26.77 6.38
N GLU A 300 -2.89 27.57 7.40
CA GLU A 300 -4.26 28.00 7.67
C GLU A 300 -4.85 28.83 6.53
N THR A 301 -4.02 29.64 5.85
CA THR A 301 -4.46 30.40 4.67
C THR A 301 -4.80 29.45 3.52
N VAL A 302 -3.93 28.46 3.25
CA VAL A 302 -4.17 27.47 2.18
C VAL A 302 -5.37 26.60 2.53
N GLU A 303 -5.47 26.14 3.78
CA GLU A 303 -6.60 25.35 4.28
C GLU A 303 -7.92 26.07 4.06
N ARG A 304 -7.99 27.33 4.51
CA ARG A 304 -9.20 28.13 4.42
C ARG A 304 -9.69 28.30 2.99
N PHE A 305 -8.83 28.78 2.09
CA PHE A 305 -9.26 29.08 0.72
C PHE A 305 -9.58 27.82 -0.10
N VAL A 306 -8.91 26.69 0.14
CA VAL A 306 -9.28 25.42 -0.51
C VAL A 306 -10.65 24.95 -0.01
N VAL A 307 -10.89 24.94 1.30
CA VAL A 307 -12.16 24.51 1.88
C VAL A 307 -13.30 25.43 1.45
N GLU A 308 -13.12 26.76 1.52
CA GLU A 308 -14.11 27.75 1.08
C GLU A 308 -14.46 27.60 -0.40
N HIS A 309 -13.45 27.37 -1.27
CA HIS A 309 -13.70 27.12 -2.69
C HIS A 309 -14.53 25.86 -2.90
N LEU A 310 -14.17 24.74 -2.25
CA LEU A 310 -14.89 23.47 -2.36
C LEU A 310 -16.34 23.55 -1.82
N LEU A 311 -16.59 24.37 -0.80
CA LEU A 311 -17.93 24.64 -0.28
C LEU A 311 -18.79 25.44 -1.25
N SER A 312 -18.19 26.39 -1.96
CA SER A 312 -18.92 27.29 -2.87
C SER A 312 -19.15 26.72 -4.28
N MET A 313 -18.38 25.72 -4.68
CA MET A 313 -18.44 25.17 -6.03
C MET A 313 -19.48 24.05 -6.18
N ASP A 314 -20.04 23.93 -7.38
CA ASP A 314 -20.83 22.75 -7.74
C ASP A 314 -19.89 21.57 -8.05
N LEU A 315 -19.72 20.70 -7.04
CA LEU A 315 -18.86 19.52 -7.14
C LEU A 315 -19.34 18.52 -8.20
N ASN A 316 -20.62 18.56 -8.61
CA ASN A 316 -21.12 17.72 -9.70
C ASN A 316 -20.46 18.06 -11.05
N THR A 317 -19.87 19.25 -11.20
CA THR A 317 -19.16 19.63 -12.43
C THR A 317 -17.76 19.02 -12.54
N VAL A 318 -17.19 18.58 -11.43
CA VAL A 318 -15.84 17.95 -11.36
C VAL A 318 -15.90 16.46 -11.03
N ILE A 319 -17.03 16.01 -10.46
CA ILE A 319 -17.39 14.61 -10.28
C ILE A 319 -18.16 14.20 -11.52
N LYS A 320 -17.55 13.42 -12.41
CA LYS A 320 -18.33 12.74 -13.45
C LYS A 320 -19.15 11.65 -12.75
N GLU A 321 -20.42 11.47 -13.11
CA GLU A 321 -21.26 10.33 -12.68
C GLU A 321 -20.70 8.94 -13.11
N GLN A 322 -19.43 8.85 -13.51
CA GLN A 322 -18.71 7.62 -13.81
C GLN A 322 -17.41 7.55 -12.98
N GLU A 323 -17.59 6.95 -11.80
CA GLU A 323 -16.76 5.88 -11.21
C GLU A 323 -15.24 6.06 -11.12
N PHE A 324 -14.75 6.40 -9.91
CA PHE A 324 -13.40 6.02 -9.50
C PHE A 324 -13.48 4.89 -8.48
N ASN A 325 -13.75 3.64 -8.90
CA ASN A 325 -13.56 2.47 -8.05
C ASN A 325 -12.10 1.96 -8.23
N PRO A 326 -11.27 1.89 -7.17
CA PRO A 326 -9.92 1.33 -7.27
C PRO A 326 -9.89 -0.12 -7.79
N GLU A 327 -10.97 -0.89 -7.63
CA GLU A 327 -11.14 -2.20 -8.27
C GLU A 327 -11.27 -2.09 -9.80
N ILE A 328 -11.82 -1.00 -10.34
CA ILE A 328 -11.87 -0.77 -11.80
C ILE A 328 -10.46 -0.56 -12.36
N GLU A 329 -9.57 0.12 -11.64
CA GLU A 329 -8.19 0.28 -12.12
C GLU A 329 -7.43 -1.05 -12.10
N VAL A 330 -7.68 -1.89 -11.09
CA VAL A 330 -7.15 -3.27 -11.05
C VAL A 330 -7.73 -4.12 -12.18
N ILE A 331 -9.04 -4.05 -12.40
CA ILE A 331 -9.73 -4.76 -13.49
C ILE A 331 -9.28 -4.23 -14.85
N ARG A 332 -8.99 -2.94 -14.99
CA ARG A 332 -8.42 -2.34 -16.20
C ARG A 332 -7.03 -2.91 -16.49
N ILE A 333 -6.16 -2.99 -15.47
CA ILE A 333 -4.84 -3.62 -15.62
C ILE A 333 -4.98 -5.10 -16.01
N GLN A 334 -5.94 -5.83 -15.44
CA GLN A 334 -6.22 -7.22 -15.80
C GLN A 334 -6.75 -7.34 -17.24
N ILE A 335 -7.68 -6.48 -17.64
CA ILE A 335 -8.21 -6.40 -19.01
C ILE A 335 -7.08 -6.15 -19.99
N ASP A 336 -6.15 -5.24 -19.69
CA ASP A 336 -5.02 -4.92 -20.56
C ASP A 336 -4.06 -6.12 -20.66
N GLN A 337 -3.77 -6.82 -19.56
CA GLN A 337 -2.96 -8.05 -19.58
C GLN A 337 -3.60 -9.18 -20.41
N VAL A 338 -4.90 -9.40 -20.27
CA VAL A 338 -5.63 -10.43 -21.03
C VAL A 338 -5.72 -10.05 -22.52
N LYS A 339 -5.90 -8.76 -22.84
CA LYS A 339 -5.84 -8.26 -24.23
C LYS A 339 -4.47 -8.48 -24.87
N ASP A 340 -3.39 -8.25 -24.13
CA ASP A 340 -2.03 -8.52 -24.60
C ASP A 340 -1.82 -10.03 -24.85
N GLN A 341 -2.35 -10.90 -23.99
CA GLN A 341 -2.33 -12.35 -24.19
C GLN A 341 -3.11 -12.77 -25.44
N ILE A 342 -4.34 -12.28 -25.62
CA ILE A 342 -5.16 -12.53 -26.82
C ILE A 342 -4.38 -12.12 -28.07
N THR A 343 -3.78 -10.92 -28.05
CA THR A 343 -2.99 -10.40 -29.18
C THR A 343 -1.78 -11.30 -29.48
N ASN A 344 -1.12 -11.83 -28.46
CA ASN A 344 0.00 -12.77 -28.63
C ASN A 344 -0.45 -14.11 -29.22
N TYR A 345 -1.58 -14.66 -28.77
CA TYR A 345 -2.15 -15.88 -29.33
C TYR A 345 -2.59 -15.68 -30.78
N GLU A 346 -3.28 -14.58 -31.09
CA GLU A 346 -3.73 -14.25 -32.45
C GLU A 346 -2.54 -14.10 -33.41
N ASN A 347 -1.50 -13.36 -33.00
CA ASN A 347 -0.25 -13.23 -33.76
C ASN A 347 0.47 -14.58 -33.94
N GLY A 348 0.49 -15.41 -32.90
CA GLY A 348 1.09 -16.76 -32.96
C GLY A 348 0.36 -17.67 -33.95
N ILE A 349 -0.97 -17.64 -33.93
CA ILE A 349 -1.84 -18.35 -34.86
C ILE A 349 -1.62 -17.86 -36.29
N GLU A 350 -1.54 -16.55 -36.50
CA GLU A 350 -1.32 -15.94 -37.81
C GLU A 350 0.06 -16.30 -38.39
N ARG A 351 1.12 -16.29 -37.57
CA ARG A 351 2.46 -16.77 -37.98
C ARG A 351 2.45 -18.23 -38.41
N ARG A 352 1.72 -19.11 -37.69
CA ARG A 352 1.61 -20.53 -38.06
C ARG A 352 0.84 -20.71 -39.36
N LYS A 353 -0.28 -20.01 -39.53
CA LYS A 353 -1.05 -19.99 -40.78
C LYS A 353 -0.20 -19.52 -41.96
N SER A 354 0.55 -18.43 -41.79
CA SER A 354 1.45 -17.87 -42.81
C SER A 354 2.62 -18.81 -43.16
N ALA A 355 3.07 -19.62 -42.19
CA ALA A 355 4.07 -20.67 -42.40
C ALA A 355 3.48 -21.99 -42.93
N GLY A 356 2.19 -22.04 -43.29
CA GLY A 356 1.51 -23.24 -43.78
C GLY A 356 1.35 -24.36 -42.74
N LYS A 357 1.51 -24.06 -41.45
CA LYS A 357 1.45 -25.03 -40.35
C LYS A 357 0.05 -25.07 -39.73
N ALA A 358 -0.39 -26.26 -39.35
CA ALA A 358 -1.62 -26.42 -38.57
C ALA A 358 -1.50 -25.70 -37.20
N VAL A 359 -2.60 -25.08 -36.79
CA VAL A 359 -2.77 -24.45 -35.48
C VAL A 359 -3.11 -25.54 -34.46
N SER A 360 -2.40 -25.59 -33.33
CA SER A 360 -2.67 -26.57 -32.27
C SER A 360 -4.08 -26.37 -31.70
N PHE A 361 -4.72 -27.45 -31.27
CA PHE A 361 -5.99 -27.39 -30.53
C PHE A 361 -5.82 -26.60 -29.23
N GLU A 362 -4.75 -26.86 -28.50
CA GLU A 362 -4.38 -26.15 -27.26
C GLU A 362 -4.30 -24.62 -27.47
N MET A 363 -3.69 -24.16 -28.57
CA MET A 363 -3.60 -22.72 -28.86
C MET A 363 -4.95 -22.07 -29.18
N ARG A 364 -5.94 -22.84 -29.65
CA ARG A 364 -7.30 -22.33 -29.88
C ARG A 364 -8.09 -22.30 -28.58
N GLU A 365 -7.97 -23.36 -27.78
CA GLU A 365 -8.58 -23.47 -26.46
C GLU A 365 -8.10 -22.33 -25.54
N GLU A 366 -6.78 -22.08 -25.48
CA GLU A 366 -6.20 -20.97 -24.71
C GLU A 366 -6.68 -19.58 -25.19
N LEU A 367 -6.91 -19.41 -26.49
CA LEU A 367 -7.45 -18.16 -27.04
C LEU A 367 -8.92 -17.95 -26.67
N ASP A 368 -9.72 -19.01 -26.73
CA ASP A 368 -11.14 -18.96 -26.38
C ASP A 368 -11.32 -18.73 -24.88
N ASP A 369 -10.50 -19.36 -24.03
CA ASP A 369 -10.47 -19.13 -22.58
C ASP A 369 -10.10 -17.68 -22.23
N ALA A 370 -9.06 -17.13 -22.87
CA ALA A 370 -8.65 -15.74 -22.67
C ALA A 370 -9.75 -14.75 -23.12
N LYS A 371 -10.49 -15.06 -24.20
CA LYS A 371 -11.63 -14.25 -24.65
C LYS A 371 -12.80 -14.30 -23.66
N LEU A 372 -13.07 -15.47 -23.09
CA LEU A 372 -14.10 -15.62 -22.06
C LEU A 372 -13.72 -14.88 -20.78
N GLU A 373 -12.45 -14.93 -20.36
CA GLU A 373 -11.94 -14.16 -19.22
C GLU A 373 -12.09 -12.65 -19.45
N LEU A 374 -11.78 -12.17 -20.67
CA LEU A 374 -11.99 -10.77 -21.03
C LEU A 374 -13.47 -10.37 -20.94
N GLU A 375 -14.38 -11.20 -21.41
CA GLU A 375 -15.83 -10.94 -21.34
C GLU A 375 -16.32 -10.86 -19.88
N GLN A 376 -15.84 -11.76 -19.01
CA GLN A 376 -16.14 -11.75 -17.59
C GLN A 376 -15.58 -10.52 -16.87
N LEU A 377 -14.35 -10.10 -17.20
CA LEU A 377 -13.74 -8.90 -16.63
C LEU A 377 -14.46 -7.63 -17.08
N LEU A 378 -14.91 -7.55 -18.34
CA LEU A 378 -15.72 -6.44 -18.86
C LEU A 378 -17.10 -6.40 -18.19
N ALA A 379 -17.76 -7.54 -18.00
CA ALA A 379 -19.02 -7.62 -17.27
C ALA A 379 -18.86 -7.23 -15.79
N ARG A 380 -17.75 -7.65 -15.16
CA ARG A 380 -17.41 -7.27 -13.79
C ARG A 380 -17.10 -5.78 -13.67
N GLN A 381 -16.36 -5.21 -14.63
CA GLN A 381 -16.12 -3.76 -14.72
C GLN A 381 -17.44 -2.99 -14.78
N ALA A 382 -18.39 -3.45 -15.61
CA ALA A 382 -19.71 -2.84 -15.71
C ALA A 382 -20.56 -2.97 -14.43
N SER A 383 -20.33 -4.01 -13.62
CA SER A 383 -21.06 -4.23 -12.35
C SER A 383 -20.52 -3.46 -11.15
N LEU A 384 -19.25 -3.03 -11.16
CA LEU A 384 -18.54 -2.40 -10.03
C LEU A 384 -18.64 -0.87 -10.01
N ALA A 385 -19.63 -0.38 -10.72
CA ALA A 385 -19.94 1.00 -10.94
C ALA A 385 -20.55 1.70 -9.71
N THR A 386 -19.74 2.11 -8.71
CA THR A 386 -19.97 3.32 -7.88
C THR A 386 -18.90 3.54 -6.81
N VAL A 387 -18.27 4.72 -6.80
CA VAL A 387 -17.74 5.32 -5.57
C VAL A 387 -18.68 6.42 -5.14
N GLN A 388 -19.36 6.20 -4.02
CA GLN A 388 -20.11 7.26 -3.35
C GLN A 388 -19.12 8.19 -2.67
N VAL A 389 -18.95 9.37 -3.27
CA VAL A 389 -18.43 10.53 -2.56
C VAL A 389 -19.56 11.07 -1.71
N ASP A 390 -19.33 11.18 -0.41
CA ASP A 390 -20.31 11.75 0.50
C ASP A 390 -20.24 13.29 0.38
N LEU A 391 -20.90 13.83 -0.64
CA LEU A 391 -20.96 15.26 -0.94
C LEU A 391 -21.34 16.12 0.29
N PRO A 392 -22.31 15.73 1.13
CA PRO A 392 -22.60 16.43 2.38
C PRO A 392 -21.39 16.63 3.29
N VAL A 393 -20.42 15.70 3.32
CA VAL A 393 -19.19 15.87 4.13
C VAL A 393 -18.33 17.03 3.64
N LEU A 394 -18.38 17.33 2.34
CA LEU A 394 -17.60 18.41 1.75
C LEU A 394 -18.38 19.73 1.68
N GLN A 395 -19.70 19.67 1.46
CA GLN A 395 -20.56 20.84 1.23
C GLN A 395 -21.30 21.34 2.48
N ASP A 396 -21.65 20.46 3.43
CA ASP A 396 -22.43 20.81 4.62
C ASP A 396 -21.59 20.81 5.92
N VAL A 397 -20.27 20.72 5.81
CA VAL A 397 -19.38 20.65 6.98
C VAL A 397 -19.40 21.94 7.79
N ASN A 398 -19.48 21.81 9.12
CA ASN A 398 -19.25 22.93 10.02
C ASN A 398 -17.77 23.33 9.97
N VAL A 399 -17.49 24.41 9.25
CA VAL A 399 -16.13 24.91 9.00
C VAL A 399 -15.39 25.25 10.30
N THR A 400 -16.10 25.74 11.33
CA THR A 400 -15.50 26.07 12.63
C THR A 400 -15.00 24.81 13.34
N GLU A 401 -15.76 23.72 13.26
CA GLU A 401 -15.35 22.43 13.82
C GLU A 401 -14.27 21.76 12.97
N LEU A 402 -14.34 21.92 11.64
CA LEU A 402 -13.32 21.39 10.73
C LEU A 402 -11.97 22.05 10.99
N TYR A 403 -11.89 23.37 11.15
CA TYR A 403 -10.63 24.07 11.44
C TYR A 403 -10.09 23.77 12.85
N ASN A 404 -10.90 23.20 13.74
CA ASN A 404 -10.40 22.70 15.02
C ASN A 404 -9.61 21.40 14.84
N VAL A 405 -8.30 21.52 14.94
CA VAL A 405 -7.31 20.45 14.74
C VAL A 405 -7.41 19.31 15.75
N ASN A 406 -8.10 19.53 16.87
CA ASN A 406 -8.40 18.51 17.88
C ASN A 406 -9.61 17.64 17.48
N ASN A 407 -10.43 18.11 16.53
CA ASN A 407 -11.57 17.35 16.02
C ASN A 407 -11.10 16.36 14.95
N VAL A 408 -10.43 15.29 15.43
CA VAL A 408 -9.78 14.30 14.57
C VAL A 408 -10.77 13.59 13.67
N ASP A 409 -11.97 13.29 14.15
CA ASP A 409 -12.96 12.52 13.39
C ASP A 409 -13.47 13.30 12.18
N ILE A 410 -13.92 14.55 12.39
CA ILE A 410 -14.40 15.41 11.29
C ILE A 410 -13.29 15.66 10.28
N ARG A 411 -12.07 15.99 10.74
CA ARG A 411 -10.93 16.25 9.84
C ARG A 411 -10.48 15.01 9.08
N THR A 412 -10.57 13.82 9.69
CA THR A 412 -10.25 12.56 9.01
C THR A 412 -11.29 12.24 7.95
N ARG A 413 -12.58 12.39 8.27
CA ARG A 413 -13.68 12.19 7.32
C ARG A 413 -13.56 13.15 6.13
N TYR A 414 -13.31 14.44 6.40
CA TYR A 414 -13.12 15.45 5.36
C TYR A 414 -11.88 15.17 4.48
N GLU A 415 -10.72 14.84 5.07
CA GLU A 415 -9.52 14.47 4.30
C GLU A 415 -9.79 13.26 3.40
N ASN A 416 -10.53 12.25 3.88
CA ASN A 416 -10.85 11.06 3.09
C ASN A 416 -11.69 11.41 1.87
N GLU A 417 -12.77 12.19 2.04
CA GLU A 417 -13.61 12.61 0.90
C GLU A 417 -12.86 13.57 -0.03
N LEU A 418 -12.06 14.49 0.52
CA LEU A 418 -11.20 15.38 -0.26
C LEU A 418 -10.23 14.59 -1.15
N ASN A 419 -9.58 13.56 -0.60
CA ASN A 419 -8.66 12.70 -1.33
C ASN A 419 -9.35 11.84 -2.40
N LYS A 420 -10.67 11.65 -2.36
CA LYS A 420 -11.42 10.99 -3.45
C LYS A 420 -11.63 11.92 -4.65
N ILE A 421 -11.78 13.22 -4.41
CA ILE A 421 -12.07 14.21 -5.46
C ILE A 421 -10.79 14.83 -6.03
N VAL A 422 -9.87 15.27 -5.17
CA VAL A 422 -8.70 16.05 -5.54
C VAL A 422 -7.51 15.14 -5.83
N SER A 423 -6.92 15.31 -7.01
CA SER A 423 -5.70 14.61 -7.44
C SER A 423 -4.47 15.29 -6.85
N ASN A 424 -4.32 16.59 -7.09
CA ASN A 424 -3.20 17.38 -6.60
C ASN A 424 -3.63 18.81 -6.27
N ILE A 425 -3.02 19.38 -5.23
CA ILE A 425 -3.08 20.81 -4.91
C ILE A 425 -1.67 21.36 -5.13
N ARG A 426 -1.48 22.10 -6.23
CA ARG A 426 -0.21 22.72 -6.59
C ARG A 426 -0.10 24.11 -5.97
N LEU A 427 0.97 24.32 -5.22
CA LEU A 427 1.16 25.50 -4.38
C LEU A 427 2.40 26.28 -4.81
N LYS A 428 2.24 27.59 -5.01
CA LYS A 428 3.34 28.53 -5.27
C LYS A 428 3.19 29.78 -4.41
N ARG A 429 4.31 30.26 -3.88
CA ARG A 429 4.39 31.56 -3.20
C ARG A 429 5.24 32.53 -4.00
N ASN A 430 4.69 33.70 -4.31
CA ASN A 430 5.43 34.83 -4.86
C ASN A 430 5.25 36.07 -3.96
N GLY A 431 6.23 36.33 -3.09
CA GLY A 431 6.15 37.41 -2.10
C GLY A 431 5.00 37.23 -1.11
N ASN A 432 4.00 38.10 -1.20
CA ASN A 432 2.76 38.03 -0.42
C ASN A 432 1.62 37.33 -1.16
N PHE A 433 1.82 36.87 -2.39
CA PHE A 433 0.80 36.24 -3.20
C PHE A 433 0.94 34.72 -3.19
N TYR A 434 -0.17 34.03 -2.99
CA TYR A 434 -0.27 32.56 -3.08
C TYR A 434 -1.06 32.19 -4.33
N THR A 435 -0.55 31.22 -5.07
CA THR A 435 -1.28 30.55 -6.16
C THR A 435 -1.58 29.13 -5.70
N ILE A 436 -2.86 28.78 -5.70
CA ILE A 436 -3.35 27.43 -5.39
C ILE A 436 -4.02 26.89 -6.66
N ASP A 437 -3.44 25.87 -7.25
CA ASP A 437 -3.95 25.21 -8.46
C ASP A 437 -4.46 23.81 -8.09
N ILE A 438 -5.79 23.65 -8.12
CA ILE A 438 -6.51 22.45 -7.71
C ILE A 438 -6.83 21.61 -8.94
N ILE A 439 -6.34 20.37 -8.93
CA ILE A 439 -6.50 19.40 -10.01
C ILE A 439 -7.34 18.24 -9.50
N TYR A 440 -8.39 17.89 -10.23
CA TYR A 440 -9.37 16.85 -9.84
C TYR A 440 -9.01 15.50 -10.45
N LYS A 441 -9.32 14.39 -9.76
CA LYS A 441 -9.01 13.03 -10.23
C LYS A 441 -9.83 12.60 -11.44
N GLN A 442 -11.12 12.88 -11.43
CA GLN A 442 -12.08 12.40 -12.44
C GLN A 442 -12.26 13.36 -13.62
N ASN A 443 -11.69 14.56 -13.52
CA ASN A 443 -11.74 15.56 -14.57
C ASN A 443 -10.39 16.28 -14.69
N GLU A 444 -9.36 15.60 -15.18
CA GLU A 444 -8.04 16.22 -15.45
C GLU A 444 -8.12 17.38 -16.46
N LEU A 445 -9.22 17.46 -17.19
CA LEU A 445 -9.53 18.50 -18.15
C LEU A 445 -10.03 19.78 -17.48
N LYS A 446 -10.46 19.77 -16.21
CA LYS A 446 -10.90 20.94 -15.45
C LYS A 446 -9.98 21.21 -14.25
N ARG A 447 -9.61 22.47 -14.04
CA ARG A 447 -8.78 22.92 -12.91
C ARG A 447 -9.27 24.27 -12.41
N HIS A 448 -9.10 24.52 -11.11
CA HIS A 448 -9.38 25.82 -10.51
C HIS A 448 -8.09 26.39 -9.93
N VAL A 449 -7.79 27.65 -10.27
CA VAL A 449 -6.59 28.37 -9.86
C VAL A 449 -7.01 29.57 -9.03
N LEU A 450 -6.66 29.57 -7.76
CA LEU A 450 -6.98 30.63 -6.80
C LEU A 450 -5.76 31.54 -6.60
N PHE A 451 -5.94 32.84 -6.76
CA PHE A 451 -4.92 33.86 -6.48
C PHE A 451 -5.26 34.61 -5.20
N ILE A 452 -4.40 34.47 -4.19
CA ILE A 452 -4.65 35.00 -2.85
C ILE A 452 -3.59 36.02 -2.50
N GLU A 453 -4.01 37.18 -1.99
CA GLU A 453 -3.12 38.12 -1.31
C GLU A 453 -3.05 37.76 0.18
N ASN A 454 -1.89 37.38 0.68
CA ASN A 454 -1.64 37.07 2.08
C ASN A 454 -0.83 38.18 2.76
N LYS A 455 -1.52 39.21 3.26
CA LYS A 455 -0.92 40.26 4.10
C LYS A 455 -1.07 39.88 5.59
N LYS A 456 -0.19 40.43 6.43
CA LYS A 456 -0.18 40.15 7.90
C LYS A 456 -1.52 40.37 8.60
N LYS A 457 -2.34 41.31 8.13
CA LYS A 457 -3.62 41.69 8.76
C LYS A 457 -4.85 41.16 8.03
N GLU A 458 -4.71 40.77 6.77
CA GLU A 458 -5.84 40.42 5.92
C GLU A 458 -5.37 39.47 4.83
N GLN A 459 -6.16 38.42 4.59
CA GLN A 459 -5.95 37.49 3.50
C GLN A 459 -7.19 37.48 2.62
N LYS A 460 -7.03 37.78 1.34
CA LYS A 460 -8.14 38.01 0.40
C LYS A 460 -7.93 37.23 -0.90
N LEU A 461 -9.00 36.63 -1.43
CA LEU A 461 -9.05 36.11 -2.80
C LEU A 461 -9.09 37.29 -3.76
N ILE A 462 -8.10 37.37 -4.65
CA ILE A 462 -7.98 38.45 -5.65
C ILE A 462 -8.75 38.09 -6.91
N SER A 463 -8.55 36.86 -7.39
CA SER A 463 -9.13 36.34 -8.62
C SER A 463 -9.12 34.82 -8.59
N GLU A 464 -10.03 34.23 -9.36
CA GLU A 464 -10.15 32.80 -9.58
C GLU A 464 -10.17 32.55 -11.09
N VAL A 465 -9.39 31.57 -11.53
CA VAL A 465 -9.33 31.17 -12.94
C VAL A 465 -9.74 29.71 -13.04
N ILE A 466 -10.71 29.43 -13.92
CA ILE A 466 -11.12 28.08 -14.27
C ILE A 466 -10.49 27.73 -15.61
N ILE A 467 -9.80 26.60 -15.66
CA ILE A 467 -9.18 26.10 -16.89
C ILE A 467 -9.88 24.81 -17.27
N GLU A 468 -10.47 24.77 -18.45
CA GLU A 468 -11.21 23.61 -18.96
C GLU A 468 -10.74 23.21 -20.34
N ASN A 469 -10.66 21.91 -20.62
CA ASN A 469 -10.49 21.37 -21.96
C ASN A 469 -11.77 20.66 -22.38
N VAL A 470 -12.45 21.19 -23.41
CA VAL A 470 -13.71 20.66 -23.93
C VAL A 470 -13.57 20.50 -25.45
N ASP A 471 -13.82 19.29 -25.96
CA ASP A 471 -13.80 18.98 -27.41
C ASP A 471 -12.54 19.45 -28.14
N GLY A 472 -11.37 19.28 -27.50
CA GLY A 472 -10.07 19.69 -28.04
C GLY A 472 -9.78 21.20 -27.95
N ALA A 473 -10.70 22.00 -27.41
CA ALA A 473 -10.50 23.42 -27.13
C ALA A 473 -10.18 23.66 -25.65
N LYS A 474 -9.21 24.53 -25.40
CA LYS A 474 -8.82 24.94 -24.04
C LYS A 474 -9.40 26.30 -23.71
N PHE A 475 -10.08 26.40 -22.57
CA PHE A 475 -10.72 27.60 -22.08
C PHE A 475 -10.07 28.07 -20.79
N TYR A 476 -9.90 29.38 -20.67
CA TYR A 476 -9.46 30.08 -19.47
C TYR A 476 -10.56 31.07 -19.10
N TYR A 477 -11.36 30.70 -18.12
CA TYR A 477 -12.40 31.55 -17.57
C TYR A 477 -11.83 32.36 -16.42
N THR A 478 -11.94 33.68 -16.51
CA THR A 478 -11.66 34.63 -15.43
C THR A 478 -12.95 35.38 -15.08
N PRO A 479 -13.01 36.14 -13.97
CA PRO A 479 -14.20 36.92 -13.64
C PRO A 479 -14.57 37.92 -14.75
N SER A 480 -13.57 38.57 -15.36
CA SER A 480 -13.78 39.66 -16.32
C SER A 480 -13.68 39.28 -17.80
N PHE A 481 -13.08 38.13 -18.15
CA PHE A 481 -12.99 37.66 -19.53
C PHE A 481 -12.78 36.15 -19.66
N VAL A 482 -12.99 35.63 -20.88
CA VAL A 482 -12.71 34.25 -21.28
C VAL A 482 -11.75 34.26 -22.46
N ILE A 483 -10.69 33.45 -22.38
CA ILE A 483 -9.83 33.11 -23.51
C ILE A 483 -10.10 31.67 -23.91
N SER A 484 -10.31 31.41 -25.19
CA SER A 484 -10.39 30.04 -25.73
C SER A 484 -9.35 29.83 -26.81
N VAL A 485 -8.81 28.62 -26.85
CA VAL A 485 -7.79 28.18 -27.81
C VAL A 485 -8.28 26.90 -28.48
N LYS A 486 -8.42 26.91 -29.80
CA LYS A 486 -8.76 25.72 -30.59
C LYS A 486 -8.00 25.75 -31.90
N ASP A 487 -7.28 24.67 -32.21
CA ASP A 487 -6.51 24.54 -33.46
C ASP A 487 -5.55 25.72 -33.74
N GLY A 488 -5.01 26.33 -32.68
CA GLY A 488 -4.12 27.50 -32.76
C GLY A 488 -4.84 28.86 -32.89
N GLU A 489 -6.15 28.89 -33.09
CA GLU A 489 -6.94 30.11 -33.03
C GLU A 489 -7.24 30.51 -31.58
N ILE A 490 -7.03 31.78 -31.27
CA ILE A 490 -7.30 32.36 -29.94
C ILE A 490 -8.48 33.31 -30.06
N ARG A 491 -9.50 33.10 -29.21
CA ARG A 491 -10.65 34.00 -29.10
C ARG A 491 -10.73 34.58 -27.70
N PHE A 492 -10.97 35.88 -27.62
CA PHE A 492 -11.18 36.62 -26.39
C PHE A 492 -12.61 37.13 -26.33
N GLN A 493 -13.25 36.94 -25.18
CA GLN A 493 -14.58 37.43 -24.92
C GLN A 493 -14.63 38.03 -23.52
N GLN A 494 -15.00 39.31 -23.40
CA GLN A 494 -15.28 39.91 -22.11
C GLN A 494 -16.55 39.28 -21.50
N THR A 495 -16.55 39.07 -20.19
CA THR A 495 -17.75 38.62 -19.47
C THR A 495 -18.71 39.81 -19.26
N LYS A 496 -19.70 39.64 -18.39
CA LYS A 496 -20.58 40.74 -17.97
C LYS A 496 -19.90 41.73 -17.01
N GLU A 497 -18.73 41.36 -16.46
CA GLU A 497 -17.96 42.23 -15.57
C GLU A 497 -17.01 43.13 -16.37
N ASP A 498 -16.60 44.24 -15.76
CA ASP A 498 -15.64 45.15 -16.37
C ASP A 498 -14.27 44.46 -16.50
N LEU A 499 -13.64 44.63 -17.66
CA LEU A 499 -12.32 44.08 -17.93
C LEU A 499 -11.29 44.62 -16.92
N THR A 500 -10.69 43.73 -16.12
CA THR A 500 -9.72 44.14 -15.11
C THR A 500 -8.28 43.80 -15.53
N ILE A 501 -7.37 44.76 -15.33
CA ILE A 501 -5.93 44.54 -15.56
C ILE A 501 -5.35 43.52 -14.58
N ILE A 502 -6.00 43.36 -13.42
CA ILE A 502 -5.59 42.42 -12.37
C ILE A 502 -5.80 40.99 -12.86
N ASP A 503 -7.01 40.64 -13.31
CA ASP A 503 -7.29 39.30 -13.85
C ASP A 503 -6.39 38.98 -15.04
N TYR A 504 -6.19 39.97 -15.91
CA TYR A 504 -5.33 39.84 -17.09
C TYR A 504 -3.89 39.51 -16.71
N SER A 505 -3.34 40.27 -15.75
CA SER A 505 -1.95 40.09 -15.29
C SER A 505 -1.78 38.78 -14.53
N LEU A 506 -2.75 38.37 -13.72
CA LEU A 506 -2.70 37.12 -12.96
C LEU A 506 -2.76 35.91 -13.90
N LEU A 507 -3.68 35.92 -14.87
CA LEU A 507 -3.76 34.86 -15.87
C LEU A 507 -2.47 34.78 -16.70
N LEU A 508 -1.97 35.92 -17.22
CA LEU A 508 -0.74 35.94 -18.00
C LEU A 508 0.45 35.35 -17.22
N ASN A 509 0.64 35.77 -15.97
CA ASN A 509 1.70 35.24 -15.11
C ASN A 509 1.56 33.73 -14.86
N TYR A 510 0.33 33.24 -14.68
CA TYR A 510 0.08 31.81 -14.50
C TYR A 510 0.33 31.02 -15.78
N VAL A 511 -0.14 31.53 -16.93
CA VAL A 511 0.07 30.91 -18.24
C VAL A 511 1.55 30.80 -18.56
N ASP A 512 2.33 31.87 -18.37
CA ASP A 512 3.77 31.85 -18.63
C ASP A 512 4.53 30.93 -17.65
N ALA A 513 4.20 30.98 -16.36
CA ALA A 513 5.00 30.32 -15.33
C ALA A 513 4.61 28.87 -15.03
N VAL A 514 3.33 28.50 -15.23
CA VAL A 514 2.76 27.24 -14.75
C VAL A 514 2.18 26.42 -15.88
N ASP A 515 1.25 26.98 -16.65
CA ASP A 515 0.53 26.25 -17.70
C ASP A 515 1.37 26.09 -18.98
N ARG A 516 2.32 27.01 -19.22
CA ARG A 516 3.26 27.06 -20.35
C ARG A 516 2.58 26.97 -21.72
N CYS A 517 1.40 27.58 -21.85
CA CYS A 517 0.72 27.70 -23.14
C CYS A 517 1.24 28.93 -23.90
N ASP A 518 2.36 28.76 -24.60
CA ASP A 518 3.09 29.84 -25.28
C ASP A 518 2.19 30.69 -26.20
N ALA A 519 1.24 30.05 -26.91
CA ALA A 519 0.31 30.75 -27.80
C ALA A 519 -0.54 31.80 -27.05
N VAL A 520 -1.07 31.44 -25.88
CA VAL A 520 -1.91 32.34 -25.06
C VAL A 520 -1.06 33.44 -24.43
N GLY A 521 0.10 33.08 -23.87
CA GLY A 521 1.00 34.06 -23.26
C GLY A 521 1.50 35.11 -24.26
N VAL A 522 1.89 34.67 -25.47
CA VAL A 522 2.28 35.58 -26.57
C VAL A 522 1.12 36.45 -27.02
N TRP A 523 -0.07 35.87 -27.22
CA TRP A 523 -1.25 36.62 -27.62
C TRP A 523 -1.62 37.69 -26.57
N MET A 524 -1.61 37.34 -25.29
CA MET A 524 -1.92 38.27 -24.22
C MET A 524 -0.89 39.42 -24.14
N ARG A 525 0.41 39.15 -24.30
CA ARG A 525 1.42 40.23 -24.35
C ARG A 525 1.16 41.21 -25.49
N ASN A 526 0.83 40.71 -26.68
CA ASN A 526 0.64 41.54 -27.87
C ASN A 526 -0.67 42.36 -27.84
N ASN A 527 -1.71 41.88 -27.15
CA ASN A 527 -3.02 42.51 -27.12
C ASN A 527 -3.29 43.36 -25.86
N MET A 528 -2.36 43.38 -24.89
CA MET A 528 -2.55 44.10 -23.63
C MET A 528 -2.82 45.59 -23.83
N SER A 529 -2.02 46.27 -24.66
CA SER A 529 -2.23 47.69 -24.96
C SER A 529 -3.58 47.91 -25.65
N PHE A 530 -3.94 47.10 -26.65
CA PHE A 530 -5.23 47.27 -27.33
C PHE A 530 -6.44 47.14 -26.38
N LEU A 531 -6.39 46.18 -25.44
CA LEU A 531 -7.49 45.89 -24.54
C LEU A 531 -7.66 46.92 -23.41
N PHE A 532 -6.57 47.56 -22.98
CA PHE A 532 -6.57 48.49 -21.83
C PHE A 532 -6.27 49.94 -22.19
N THR A 533 -6.09 50.27 -23.47
CA THR A 533 -5.98 51.66 -23.93
C THR A 533 -7.36 52.15 -24.37
N LYS A 534 -8.08 52.78 -23.45
CA LYS A 534 -9.19 53.69 -23.73
C LYS A 534 -9.00 54.97 -22.95
#